data_AF-A0A4Q3N6Q2-F1
#
_entry.id   AF-A0A4Q3N6Q2-F1
#
_cell.length_a   1.000
_cell.length_b   1.000
_cell.length_c   1.000
_cell.angle_alpha   90.00
_cell.angle_beta   90.00
_cell.angle_gamma   90.00
#
_symmetry.space_group_name_H-M   'P 1'
#
loop_
_entity.id
_entity.type
_entity.pdbx_description
1 polymer ?
#
loop_
_entity_poly.entity_id
_entity_poly.type
_entity_poly.pdbx_seq_one_letter_code
_entity_poly.pdbx_strand_id
1 'polypeptide(L)'
;MTAEPLDAQALHAWPLPPLDGQGDKETRGQILVIAGSHEIPGAAILAATAALRAGAGKLVIATSASTALHTAFAMPEARVIALPETAAGGFDTQAADLLAPVIGSADAVLIGPGMLDDTATQRLVAELLPLLAGRPVLLDALAMNLLRGSERLEMPVLLTPHAGEMAHLTGASKE
;
A
#
# COMPACT_ATOMS: atom_id res chain seq x y z
N MET A 1 -2.57 -3.43 -29.04
CA MET A 1 -3.68 -3.59 -28.06
C MET A 1 -4.55 -2.37 -28.15
N THR A 2 -5.86 -2.54 -28.31
CA THR A 2 -6.83 -1.46 -28.14
C THR A 2 -7.26 -1.45 -26.68
N ALA A 3 -7.24 -0.27 -26.04
CA ALA A 3 -7.80 -0.12 -24.70
C ALA A 3 -9.33 -0.27 -24.79
N GLU A 4 -9.92 -1.05 -23.87
CA GLU A 4 -11.36 -1.12 -23.71
C GLU A 4 -11.79 -0.10 -22.65
N PRO A 5 -12.78 0.77 -22.94
CA PRO A 5 -13.26 1.73 -21.95
C PRO A 5 -13.99 1.00 -20.82
N LEU A 6 -13.68 1.37 -19.57
CA LEU A 6 -14.47 0.95 -18.42
C LEU A 6 -15.80 1.71 -18.42
N ASP A 7 -16.91 0.98 -18.41
CA ASP A 7 -18.26 1.53 -18.35
C ASP A 7 -19.02 1.02 -17.12
N ALA A 8 -20.28 1.45 -16.97
CA ALA A 8 -21.11 1.05 -15.84
C ALA A 8 -21.37 -0.47 -15.79
N GLN A 9 -21.39 -1.14 -16.95
CA GLN A 9 -21.61 -2.59 -17.03
C GLN A 9 -20.37 -3.34 -16.55
N ALA A 10 -19.18 -2.91 -16.96
CA ALA A 10 -17.91 -3.45 -16.49
C ALA A 10 -17.78 -3.30 -14.96
N LEU A 11 -18.14 -2.13 -14.41
CA LEU A 11 -18.15 -1.92 -12.96
C LEU A 11 -19.16 -2.82 -12.24
N HIS A 12 -20.35 -3.04 -12.82
CA HIS A 12 -21.36 -3.92 -12.22
C HIS A 12 -20.90 -5.39 -12.19
N ALA A 13 -20.04 -5.79 -13.13
CA ALA A 13 -19.44 -7.12 -13.15
C ALA A 13 -18.35 -7.32 -12.08
N TRP A 14 -17.84 -6.25 -11.46
CA TRP A 14 -16.86 -6.25 -10.37
C TRP A 14 -17.46 -5.68 -9.08
N PRO A 15 -18.45 -6.36 -8.48
CA PRO A 15 -19.10 -5.85 -7.29
C PRO A 15 -18.11 -5.78 -6.11
N LEU A 16 -18.36 -4.83 -5.21
CA LEU A 16 -17.69 -4.80 -3.90
C LEU A 16 -18.04 -6.06 -3.10
N PRO A 17 -17.24 -6.42 -2.07
CA PRO A 17 -17.56 -7.53 -1.18
C PRO A 17 -19.01 -7.44 -0.64
N PRO A 18 -19.76 -8.56 -0.65
CA PRO A 18 -21.18 -8.55 -0.31
C PRO A 18 -21.42 -8.12 1.15
N LEU A 19 -22.51 -7.39 1.37
CA LEU A 19 -23.00 -6.95 2.68
C LEU A 19 -24.25 -7.72 3.12
N ASP A 20 -24.50 -8.88 2.51
CA ASP A 20 -25.74 -9.67 2.65
C ASP A 20 -25.93 -10.35 4.04
N GLY A 21 -25.08 -10.02 5.01
CA GLY A 21 -25.13 -10.53 6.37
C GLY A 21 -24.65 -11.97 6.52
N GLN A 22 -24.23 -12.63 5.44
CA GLN A 22 -23.68 -13.99 5.50
C GLN A 22 -22.16 -14.03 5.67
N GLY A 23 -21.49 -12.89 5.48
CA GLY A 23 -20.06 -12.72 5.71
C GLY A 23 -19.71 -11.92 6.97
N ASP A 24 -18.55 -12.19 7.54
CA ASP A 24 -17.95 -11.41 8.63
C ASP A 24 -16.73 -10.58 8.14
N LYS A 25 -16.04 -9.93 9.08
CA LYS A 25 -14.81 -9.17 8.77
C LYS A 25 -13.66 -10.03 8.25
N GLU A 26 -13.67 -11.34 8.48
CA GLU A 26 -12.65 -12.26 7.96
C GLU A 26 -12.94 -12.58 6.49
N THR A 27 -14.21 -12.82 6.14
CA THR A 27 -14.61 -13.08 4.74
C THR A 27 -14.36 -11.90 3.80
N ARG A 28 -14.38 -10.67 4.32
CA ARG A 28 -14.10 -9.43 3.57
C ARG A 28 -12.60 -9.08 3.53
N GLY A 29 -11.76 -9.94 4.10
CA GLY A 29 -10.32 -9.85 4.07
C GLY A 29 -9.71 -8.73 4.92
N GLN A 30 -8.39 -8.79 5.02
CA GLN A 30 -7.55 -7.81 5.69
C GLN A 30 -6.66 -7.09 4.68
N ILE A 31 -6.67 -5.76 4.73
CA ILE A 31 -5.70 -4.94 4.01
C ILE A 31 -4.63 -4.39 4.97
N LEU A 32 -3.38 -4.46 4.53
CA LEU A 32 -2.25 -3.78 5.16
C LEU A 32 -1.86 -2.55 4.32
N VAL A 33 -1.88 -1.38 4.95
CA VAL A 33 -1.46 -0.11 4.35
C VAL A 33 -0.15 0.33 4.99
N ILE A 34 0.95 0.28 4.25
CA ILE A 34 2.27 0.74 4.65
C ILE A 34 2.51 2.10 4.00
N ALA A 35 2.23 3.16 4.75
CA ALA A 35 2.11 4.50 4.19
C ALA A 35 2.33 5.56 5.26
N GLY A 36 2.47 6.80 4.80
CA GLY A 36 2.63 7.98 5.62
C GLY A 36 4.08 8.20 6.06
N SER A 37 4.25 9.31 6.76
CA SER A 37 5.50 9.78 7.33
C SER A 37 5.18 10.82 8.39
N HIS A 38 6.20 11.32 9.09
CA HIS A 38 6.02 12.42 10.04
C HIS A 38 5.49 13.72 9.40
N GLU A 39 5.75 13.95 8.10
CA GLU A 39 5.25 15.13 7.37
C GLU A 39 3.91 14.86 6.67
N ILE A 40 3.67 13.63 6.21
CA ILE A 40 2.51 13.30 5.36
C ILE A 40 1.68 12.14 5.96
N PRO A 41 1.26 12.19 7.25
CA PRO A 41 0.47 11.10 7.85
C PRO A 41 -0.91 10.95 7.21
N GLY A 42 -1.44 12.03 6.62
CA GLY A 42 -2.74 12.03 5.95
C GLY A 42 -2.82 11.05 4.76
N ALA A 43 -1.70 10.74 4.10
CA ALA A 43 -1.69 9.78 3.00
C ALA A 43 -2.12 8.37 3.46
N ALA A 44 -1.62 7.93 4.61
CA ALA A 44 -2.02 6.65 5.21
C ALA A 44 -3.52 6.64 5.55
N ILE A 45 -4.04 7.73 6.11
CA ILE A 45 -5.46 7.88 6.48
C ILE A 45 -6.36 7.85 5.24
N LEU A 46 -6.00 8.57 4.17
CA LEU A 46 -6.80 8.59 2.94
C LEU A 46 -6.84 7.22 2.26
N ALA A 47 -5.69 6.56 2.14
CA ALA A 47 -5.59 5.23 1.57
C ALA A 47 -6.40 4.19 2.38
N ALA A 48 -6.26 4.23 3.71
CA ALA A 48 -6.98 3.34 4.61
C ALA A 48 -8.51 3.57 4.59
N THR A 49 -8.93 4.84 4.51
CA THR A 49 -10.34 5.20 4.34
C THR A 49 -10.89 4.64 3.03
N ALA A 50 -10.16 4.78 1.93
CA ALA A 50 -10.55 4.24 0.63
C ALA A 50 -10.70 2.71 0.69
N ALA A 51 -9.79 2.02 1.39
CA ALA A 51 -9.86 0.58 1.53
C ALA A 51 -11.10 0.10 2.32
N LEU A 52 -11.44 0.78 3.43
CA LEU A 52 -12.68 0.50 4.17
C LEU A 52 -13.92 0.79 3.31
N ARG A 53 -13.91 1.88 2.52
CA ARG A 53 -14.99 2.22 1.60
C ARG A 53 -15.13 1.22 0.45
N ALA A 54 -14.05 0.57 0.05
CA ALA A 54 -14.04 -0.53 -0.90
C ALA A 54 -14.48 -1.88 -0.28
N GLY A 55 -14.82 -1.91 1.02
CA GLY A 55 -15.40 -3.07 1.67
C GLY A 55 -14.41 -3.98 2.40
N ALA A 56 -13.17 -3.52 2.65
CA ALA A 56 -12.23 -4.28 3.47
C ALA A 56 -12.81 -4.60 4.86
N GLY A 57 -12.69 -5.86 5.30
CA GLY A 57 -13.21 -6.30 6.59
C GLY A 57 -12.35 -5.90 7.78
N LYS A 58 -11.04 -5.98 7.62
CA LYS A 58 -10.03 -5.56 8.60
C LYS A 58 -9.02 -4.62 7.95
N LEU A 59 -8.55 -3.67 8.74
CA LEU A 59 -7.58 -2.67 8.31
C LEU A 59 -6.41 -2.64 9.29
N VAL A 60 -5.20 -2.76 8.74
CA VAL A 60 -3.96 -2.50 9.45
C VAL A 60 -3.24 -1.35 8.75
N ILE A 61 -2.86 -0.33 9.52
CA ILE A 61 -2.03 0.77 9.05
C ILE A 61 -0.65 0.63 9.70
N ALA A 62 0.39 0.56 8.90
CA ALA A 62 1.76 0.70 9.36
C ALA A 62 2.30 2.04 8.88
N THR A 63 2.63 2.92 9.82
CA THR A 63 3.05 4.31 9.58
C THR A 63 4.21 4.67 10.49
N SER A 64 4.77 5.87 10.33
CA SER A 64 5.87 6.34 11.15
C SER A 64 5.55 6.32 12.64
N ALA A 65 6.51 5.90 13.48
CA ALA A 65 6.33 5.85 14.92
C ALA A 65 5.89 7.20 15.51
N SER A 66 6.44 8.30 14.99
CA SER A 66 6.06 9.68 15.32
C SER A 66 4.58 10.01 15.08
N THR A 67 3.91 9.35 14.12
CA THR A 67 2.51 9.65 13.75
C THR A 67 1.53 8.55 14.11
N ALA A 68 2.00 7.35 14.49
CA ALA A 68 1.16 6.21 14.79
C ALA A 68 0.02 6.50 15.78
N LEU A 69 0.30 7.22 16.88
CA LEU A 69 -0.74 7.58 17.85
C LEU A 69 -1.79 8.52 17.26
N HIS A 70 -1.36 9.52 16.49
CA HIS A 70 -2.25 10.47 15.82
C HIS A 70 -3.14 9.75 14.79
N THR A 71 -2.57 8.84 14.02
CA THR A 71 -3.29 8.00 13.06
C THR A 71 -4.30 7.10 13.77
N ALA A 72 -3.96 6.51 14.92
CA ALA A 72 -4.87 5.68 15.71
C ALA A 72 -6.07 6.49 16.25
N PHE A 73 -5.86 7.75 16.66
CA PHE A 73 -6.95 8.64 17.04
C PHE A 73 -7.84 9.04 15.85
N ALA A 74 -7.24 9.26 14.68
CA ALA A 74 -7.98 9.65 13.48
C ALA A 74 -8.77 8.48 12.86
N MET A 75 -8.34 7.24 13.08
CA MET A 75 -8.96 6.04 12.51
C MET A 75 -9.05 4.90 13.54
N PRO A 76 -10.00 4.98 14.48
CA PRO A 76 -10.14 4.01 15.57
C PRO A 76 -10.49 2.59 15.09
N GLU A 77 -10.98 2.44 13.85
CA GLU A 77 -11.27 1.14 13.23
C GLU A 77 -10.01 0.37 12.83
N ALA A 78 -8.86 1.06 12.70
CA ALA A 78 -7.61 0.48 12.24
C ALA A 78 -6.77 -0.06 13.40
N ARG A 79 -6.11 -1.21 13.17
CA ARG A 79 -4.92 -1.57 13.96
C ARG A 79 -3.75 -0.74 13.45
N VAL A 80 -3.13 0.07 14.29
CA VAL A 80 -1.97 0.89 13.90
C VAL A 80 -0.66 0.29 14.41
N ILE A 81 0.34 0.21 13.53
CA ILE A 81 1.69 -0.27 13.81
C ILE A 81 2.64 0.90 13.65
N ALA A 82 3.38 1.20 14.71
CA ALA A 82 4.45 2.19 14.72
C ALA A 82 5.71 1.58 14.10
N LEU A 83 6.13 2.10 12.95
CA LEU A 83 7.37 1.69 12.29
C LEU A 83 8.54 2.58 12.70
N PRO A 84 9.74 2.00 12.94
CA PRO A 84 10.94 2.78 13.21
C PRO A 84 11.28 3.69 12.03
N GLU A 85 11.82 4.87 12.34
CA GLU A 85 12.15 5.91 11.36
C GLU A 85 13.66 6.10 11.26
N THR A 86 14.12 6.33 10.03
CA THR A 86 15.47 6.83 9.76
C THR A 86 15.57 8.31 10.12
N ALA A 87 16.80 8.84 10.21
CA ALA A 87 17.01 10.28 10.44
C ALA A 87 16.47 11.17 9.30
N ALA A 88 16.29 10.62 8.10
CA ALA A 88 15.69 11.31 6.95
C ALA A 88 14.16 11.19 6.89
N GLY A 89 13.53 10.54 7.89
CA GLY A 89 12.08 10.43 8.00
C GLY A 89 11.43 9.32 7.18
N GLY A 90 12.22 8.50 6.47
CA GLY A 90 11.74 7.24 5.89
C GLY A 90 11.68 6.12 6.93
N PHE A 91 11.15 4.96 6.54
CA PHE A 91 11.10 3.80 7.42
C PHE A 91 12.45 3.07 7.48
N ASP A 92 12.87 2.72 8.69
CA ASP A 92 14.07 1.91 8.92
C ASP A 92 13.81 0.45 8.52
N THR A 93 14.85 -0.28 8.09
CA THR A 93 14.72 -1.68 7.64
C THR A 93 14.25 -2.62 8.75
N GLN A 94 14.45 -2.28 10.03
CA GLN A 94 13.83 -3.00 11.16
C GLN A 94 12.29 -3.05 11.09
N ALA A 95 11.65 -2.19 10.28
CA ALA A 95 10.24 -2.27 9.98
C ALA A 95 9.84 -3.61 9.35
N ALA A 96 10.71 -4.25 8.55
CA ALA A 96 10.42 -5.52 7.89
C ALA A 96 10.10 -6.63 8.89
N ASP A 97 10.86 -6.72 9.99
CA ASP A 97 10.66 -7.70 11.06
C ASP A 97 9.31 -7.51 11.77
N LEU A 98 8.89 -6.26 11.96
CA LEU A 98 7.58 -5.93 12.57
C LEU A 98 6.42 -6.24 11.62
N LEU A 99 6.64 -6.10 10.31
CA LEU A 99 5.63 -6.31 9.27
C LEU A 99 5.48 -7.78 8.87
N ALA A 100 6.53 -8.58 8.95
CA ALA A 100 6.51 -10.01 8.60
C ALA A 100 5.31 -10.79 9.19
N PRO A 101 5.03 -10.74 10.52
CA PRO A 101 3.88 -11.46 11.08
C PRO A 101 2.53 -10.89 10.62
N VAL A 102 2.47 -9.61 10.25
CA VAL A 102 1.24 -8.92 9.81
C VAL A 102 0.91 -9.30 8.37
N ILE A 103 1.93 -9.31 7.50
CA ILE A 103 1.83 -9.72 6.10
C ILE A 103 1.25 -11.14 5.99
N GLY A 104 1.65 -12.05 6.88
CA GLY A 104 1.11 -13.42 6.92
C GLY A 104 -0.43 -13.49 7.02
N SER A 105 -1.08 -12.45 7.55
CA SER A 105 -2.54 -12.36 7.72
C SER A 105 -3.22 -11.38 6.75
N ALA A 106 -2.47 -10.69 5.90
CA ALA A 106 -3.00 -9.73 4.93
C ALA A 106 -3.42 -10.44 3.63
N ASP A 107 -4.59 -10.06 3.12
CA ASP A 107 -5.12 -10.51 1.82
C ASP A 107 -4.78 -9.54 0.69
N ALA A 108 -4.42 -8.29 1.03
CA ALA A 108 -3.87 -7.30 0.10
C ALA A 108 -2.93 -6.34 0.83
N VAL A 109 -1.93 -5.82 0.12
CA VAL A 109 -0.95 -4.89 0.68
C VAL A 109 -0.76 -3.68 -0.23
N LEU A 110 -0.83 -2.49 0.35
CA LEU A 110 -0.49 -1.21 -0.28
C LEU A 110 0.79 -0.67 0.36
N ILE A 111 1.74 -0.21 -0.45
CA ILE A 111 2.99 0.41 0.01
C ILE A 111 3.23 1.71 -0.75
N GLY A 112 3.61 2.78 -0.04
CA GLY A 112 4.22 3.96 -0.66
C GLY A 112 3.58 5.33 -0.42
N PRO A 113 2.24 5.50 -0.30
CA PRO A 113 1.63 6.83 -0.23
C PRO A 113 2.20 7.66 0.93
N GLY A 114 2.72 8.86 0.63
CA GLY A 114 3.24 9.79 1.65
C GLY A 114 4.50 9.34 2.39
N MET A 115 5.17 8.27 1.94
CA MET A 115 6.49 7.90 2.44
C MET A 115 7.54 8.92 2.03
N LEU A 116 8.58 9.05 2.85
CA LEU A 116 9.76 9.88 2.60
C LEU A 116 11.00 8.99 2.46
N ASP A 117 12.12 9.61 2.06
CA ASP A 117 13.40 8.93 1.80
C ASP A 117 13.23 7.77 0.79
N ASP A 118 13.39 8.12 -0.48
CA ASP A 118 13.30 7.19 -1.60
C ASP A 118 14.25 5.99 -1.44
N THR A 119 15.45 6.21 -0.91
CA THR A 119 16.44 5.14 -0.75
C THR A 119 16.06 4.17 0.38
N ALA A 120 15.53 4.68 1.50
CA ALA A 120 14.99 3.83 2.56
C ALA A 120 13.73 3.09 2.10
N THR A 121 12.85 3.78 1.37
CA THR A 121 11.62 3.20 0.80
C THR A 121 11.94 2.01 -0.12
N GLN A 122 12.86 2.18 -1.07
CA GLN A 122 13.25 1.10 -1.98
C GLN A 122 13.85 -0.09 -1.22
N ARG A 123 14.70 0.15 -0.22
CA ARG A 123 15.27 -0.91 0.62
C ARG A 123 14.19 -1.70 1.36
N LEU A 124 13.26 -1.01 2.02
CA LEU A 124 12.16 -1.66 2.71
C LEU A 124 11.29 -2.47 1.74
N VAL A 125 10.90 -1.91 0.59
CA VAL A 125 10.08 -2.63 -0.40
C VAL A 125 10.80 -3.89 -0.88
N ALA A 126 12.11 -3.82 -1.15
CA ALA A 126 12.90 -4.97 -1.57
C ALA A 126 12.93 -6.08 -0.50
N GLU A 127 13.01 -5.73 0.78
CA GLU A 127 12.95 -6.69 1.89
C GLU A 127 11.55 -7.31 2.07
N LEU A 128 10.49 -6.54 1.79
CA LEU A 128 9.11 -7.00 1.94
C LEU A 128 8.63 -7.87 0.78
N LEU A 129 9.08 -7.62 -0.46
CA LEU A 129 8.61 -8.34 -1.65
C LEU A 129 8.61 -9.87 -1.53
N PRO A 130 9.68 -10.52 -1.03
CA PRO A 130 9.68 -11.98 -0.84
C PRO A 130 8.59 -12.47 0.12
N LEU A 131 8.21 -11.66 1.12
CA LEU A 131 7.18 -11.99 2.09
C LEU A 131 5.76 -11.82 1.53
N LEU A 132 5.62 -11.02 0.47
CA LEU A 132 4.35 -10.70 -0.18
C LEU A 132 3.95 -11.70 -1.27
N ALA A 133 4.82 -12.67 -1.58
CA ALA A 133 4.55 -13.67 -2.62
C ALA A 133 3.18 -14.36 -2.43
N GLY A 134 2.42 -14.44 -3.53
CA GLY A 134 1.07 -15.02 -3.54
C GLY A 134 -0.05 -14.07 -3.11
N ARG A 135 0.24 -12.79 -2.85
CA ARG A 135 -0.76 -11.77 -2.46
C ARG A 135 -0.87 -10.67 -3.50
N PRO A 136 -2.06 -10.06 -3.66
CA PRO A 136 -2.22 -8.76 -4.31
C PRO A 136 -1.37 -7.68 -3.62
N VAL A 137 -0.48 -7.06 -4.39
CA VAL A 137 0.37 -5.95 -3.93
C VAL A 137 0.16 -4.74 -4.83
N LEU A 138 -0.01 -3.58 -4.21
CA LEU A 138 -0.03 -2.28 -4.86
C LEU A 138 1.17 -1.47 -4.37
N LEU A 139 2.06 -1.10 -5.30
CA LEU A 139 3.10 -0.12 -5.05
C LEU A 139 2.67 1.21 -5.65
N ASP A 140 2.69 2.26 -4.84
CA ASP A 140 2.31 3.62 -5.22
C ASP A 140 3.41 4.62 -4.85
N ALA A 141 3.40 5.80 -5.45
CA ALA A 141 4.36 6.87 -5.21
C ALA A 141 5.83 6.37 -5.19
N LEU A 142 6.59 6.70 -4.14
CA LEU A 142 8.00 6.31 -4.02
C LEU A 142 8.22 4.80 -3.99
N ALA A 143 7.24 3.98 -3.59
CA ALA A 143 7.44 2.53 -3.56
C ALA A 143 7.64 1.93 -4.96
N MET A 144 7.08 2.56 -6.00
CA MET A 144 7.29 2.13 -7.39
C MET A 144 8.74 2.34 -7.85
N ASN A 145 9.48 3.24 -7.19
CA ASN A 145 10.85 3.58 -7.57
C ASN A 145 11.82 2.40 -7.43
N LEU A 146 11.47 1.34 -6.71
CA LEU A 146 12.26 0.10 -6.69
C LEU A 146 12.45 -0.49 -8.10
N LEU A 147 11.51 -0.23 -9.01
CA LEU A 147 11.55 -0.75 -10.38
C LEU A 147 12.46 0.07 -11.32
N ARG A 148 13.08 1.14 -10.80
CA ARG A 148 14.09 1.95 -11.50
C ARG A 148 15.38 1.16 -11.63
N GLY A 149 15.48 0.33 -12.66
CA GLY A 149 16.67 -0.51 -12.86
C GLY A 149 16.38 -1.88 -13.45
N SER A 150 15.10 -2.20 -13.71
CA SER A 150 14.70 -3.38 -14.49
C SER A 150 15.12 -4.72 -13.88
N GLU A 151 14.71 -4.97 -12.64
CA GLU A 151 14.48 -6.34 -12.20
C GLU A 151 13.02 -6.69 -12.44
N ARG A 152 12.79 -7.73 -13.24
CA ARG A 152 11.45 -8.29 -13.42
C ARG A 152 11.00 -8.78 -12.05
N LEU A 153 9.88 -8.25 -11.56
CA LEU A 153 9.27 -8.81 -10.38
C LEU A 153 8.82 -10.24 -10.68
N GLU A 154 9.23 -11.18 -9.83
CA GLU A 154 8.83 -12.60 -9.91
C GLU A 154 7.36 -12.82 -9.47
N MET A 155 6.66 -11.75 -9.11
CA MET A 155 5.25 -11.76 -8.71
C MET A 155 4.48 -10.61 -9.37
N PRO A 156 3.17 -10.79 -9.63
CA PRO A 156 2.34 -9.70 -10.12
C PRO A 156 2.21 -8.61 -9.07
N VAL A 157 2.40 -7.36 -9.49
CA VAL A 157 2.26 -6.15 -8.67
C VAL A 157 1.50 -5.11 -9.47
N LEU A 158 0.53 -4.45 -8.82
CA LEU A 158 -0.17 -3.30 -9.39
C LEU A 158 0.65 -2.04 -9.10
N LEU A 159 0.76 -1.17 -10.11
CA LEU A 159 1.41 0.13 -10.03
C LEU A 159 0.40 1.22 -10.38
N THR A 160 0.46 2.36 -9.71
CA THR A 160 -0.45 3.50 -9.93
C THR A 160 0.27 4.79 -10.34
N PRO A 161 1.20 4.76 -11.33
CA PRO A 161 1.95 5.96 -11.67
C PRO A 161 1.05 7.00 -12.35
N HIS A 162 1.15 8.24 -11.89
CA HIS A 162 0.72 9.37 -12.72
C HIS A 162 1.68 9.55 -13.91
N ALA A 163 1.34 10.39 -14.90
CA ALA A 163 2.16 10.57 -16.11
C ALA A 163 3.65 10.89 -15.83
N GLY A 164 3.93 11.74 -14.83
CA GLY A 164 5.31 12.03 -14.40
C GLY A 164 6.06 10.84 -13.78
N GLU A 165 5.43 10.06 -12.90
CA GLU A 165 6.01 8.84 -12.32
C GLU A 165 6.24 7.80 -13.40
N MET A 166 5.31 7.63 -14.35
CA MET A 166 5.45 6.71 -15.48
C MET A 166 6.65 7.09 -16.35
N ALA A 167 6.77 8.36 -16.74
CA ALA A 167 7.94 8.87 -17.46
C ALA A 167 9.22 8.60 -16.67
N HIS A 168 9.20 8.86 -15.36
CA HIS A 168 10.33 8.63 -14.50
C HIS A 168 10.69 7.14 -14.41
N LEU A 169 9.72 6.22 -14.33
CA LEU A 169 9.95 4.76 -14.26
C LEU A 169 10.44 4.17 -15.59
N THR A 170 9.94 4.67 -16.71
CA THR A 170 10.24 4.13 -18.05
C THR A 170 11.44 4.80 -18.72
N GLY A 171 11.89 5.95 -18.20
CA GLY A 171 12.90 6.79 -18.85
C GLY A 171 12.37 7.52 -20.10
N ALA A 172 11.06 7.46 -20.37
CA ALA A 172 10.42 8.16 -21.47
C ALA A 172 10.11 9.63 -21.13
N SER A 173 9.71 10.41 -22.13
CA SER A 173 9.09 11.72 -21.90
C SER A 173 7.74 11.56 -21.18
N LYS A 174 7.34 12.59 -20.45
CA LYS A 174 5.99 12.70 -19.88
C LYS A 174 4.91 12.91 -20.95
N GLU A 175 5.31 13.51 -22.07
CA GLU A 175 4.49 13.73 -23.27
C GLU A 175 4.43 12.49 -24.15
#